data_AF-A0A914SVU8-F1
#
_entry.id   AF-A0A914SVU8-F1
#
_cell.length_a   1.000
_cell.length_b   1.000
_cell.length_c   1.000
_cell.angle_alpha   90.00
_cell.angle_beta   90.00
_cell.angle_gamma   90.00
#
_symmetry.space_group_name_H-M   'P 1'
#
loop_
_entity.id
_entity.type
_entity.pdbx_description
1 polymer ?
#
loop_
_entity_poly.entity_id
_entity_poly.type
_entity_poly.pdbx_seq_one_letter_code
_entity_poly.pdbx_strand_id
1 'polypeptide(L)'
;MGKRKDALRRKDSSDEEDDILCPCGKASGSSYWILCDGCETWYHGKCAKFTEKETSMVDKFYCEKCIAKNSFLTTTYKSGFVPKKAVPKESEIKEEGVLNESILKLAAYEPEKLRELHKIAEAQVMAINNKLKT
;
A
#
# COMPACT_ATOMS: atom_id res chain seq x y z
N MET A 1 -32.84 50.57 -39.23
CA MET A 1 -32.41 49.16 -39.29
C MET A 1 -32.20 48.64 -37.86
N GLY A 2 -33.16 47.92 -37.29
CA GLY A 2 -33.01 47.27 -35.98
C GLY A 2 -33.15 45.76 -36.14
N LYS A 3 -32.06 45.02 -35.99
CA LYS A 3 -32.08 43.54 -35.97
C LYS A 3 -31.37 43.04 -34.71
N ARG A 4 -32.04 43.14 -33.56
CA ARG A 4 -31.71 42.32 -32.40
C ARG A 4 -32.37 40.97 -32.63
N LYS A 5 -31.54 39.98 -32.94
CA LYS A 5 -31.94 38.57 -33.03
C LYS A 5 -31.01 37.80 -32.10
N ASP A 6 -31.27 37.98 -30.81
CA ASP A 6 -30.78 37.13 -29.74
C ASP A 6 -31.46 35.77 -29.87
N ALA A 7 -30.86 34.91 -30.70
CA ALA A 7 -31.25 33.52 -30.81
C ALA A 7 -30.72 32.78 -29.57
N LEU A 8 -31.68 32.45 -28.70
CA LEU A 8 -31.57 31.57 -27.54
C LEU A 8 -30.63 30.38 -27.84
N ARG A 9 -29.51 30.34 -27.13
CA ARG A 9 -28.61 29.20 -27.05
C ARG A 9 -29.38 28.02 -26.44
N ARG A 10 -29.82 27.09 -27.28
CA ARG A 10 -30.47 25.83 -26.86
C ARG A 10 -29.52 25.08 -25.91
N LYS A 11 -29.90 25.00 -24.64
CA LYS A 11 -29.37 24.05 -23.67
C LYS A 11 -30.15 22.76 -23.93
N ASP A 12 -29.60 21.92 -24.81
CA ASP A 12 -30.10 20.56 -25.02
C ASP A 12 -29.38 19.62 -24.04
N SER A 13 -30.18 18.78 -23.41
CA SER A 13 -29.87 17.89 -22.32
C SER A 13 -29.73 16.48 -22.89
N SER A 14 -28.58 15.86 -22.69
CA SER A 14 -28.42 14.41 -22.82
C SER A 14 -27.55 13.93 -21.67
N ASP A 15 -28.12 13.05 -20.84
CA ASP A 15 -27.47 12.06 -19.98
C ASP A 15 -26.13 11.57 -20.57
N GLU A 16 -25.21 11.17 -19.68
CA GLU A 16 -23.87 10.60 -19.93
C GLU A 16 -22.70 11.60 -19.81
N GLU A 17 -22.52 12.21 -18.63
CA GLU A 17 -21.23 12.82 -18.26
C GLU A 17 -20.58 11.99 -17.15
N ASP A 18 -20.09 10.81 -17.51
CA ASP A 18 -19.00 10.07 -16.85
C ASP A 18 -17.67 10.86 -16.91
N ASP A 19 -17.71 12.18 -16.72
CA ASP A 19 -16.64 13.12 -17.01
C ASP A 19 -15.97 13.68 -15.75
N ILE A 20 -15.88 12.87 -14.69
CA ILE A 20 -14.89 13.08 -13.63
C ILE A 20 -14.22 11.76 -13.30
N LEU A 21 -13.36 11.31 -14.21
CA LEU A 21 -12.60 10.07 -14.08
C LEU A 21 -11.77 10.07 -12.78
N CYS A 22 -11.03 11.15 -12.52
CA CYS A 22 -10.17 11.29 -11.35
C CYS A 22 -10.84 12.10 -10.22
N PRO A 23 -10.85 11.62 -8.96
CA PRO A 23 -11.49 12.30 -7.82
C PRO A 23 -10.98 13.71 -7.46
N CYS A 24 -9.99 14.23 -8.19
CA CYS A 24 -9.48 15.58 -7.98
C CYS A 24 -10.31 16.67 -8.66
N GLY A 25 -11.31 16.31 -9.48
CA GLY A 25 -12.24 17.24 -10.11
C GLY A 25 -11.63 18.09 -11.23
N LYS A 26 -10.45 17.74 -11.74
CA LYS A 26 -9.77 18.46 -12.83
C LYS A 26 -9.70 17.58 -14.07
N ALA A 27 -10.17 18.06 -15.22
CA ALA A 27 -10.08 17.31 -16.49
C ALA A 27 -8.67 17.36 -17.11
N SER A 28 -7.91 18.43 -16.89
CA SER A 28 -6.56 18.64 -17.43
C SER A 28 -5.50 18.48 -16.34
N GLY A 29 -5.12 17.23 -16.02
CA GLY A 29 -4.25 16.95 -14.87
C GLY A 29 -2.91 16.29 -15.19
N SER A 30 -2.84 15.35 -16.13
CA SER A 30 -1.62 14.56 -16.42
C SER A 30 -1.70 13.86 -17.79
N SER A 31 -0.55 13.67 -18.45
CA SER A 31 -0.45 12.89 -19.70
C SER A 31 -0.55 11.37 -19.48
N TYR A 32 -0.48 10.92 -18.23
CA TYR A 32 -0.47 9.51 -17.84
C TYR A 32 -1.52 9.25 -16.76
N TRP A 33 -2.20 8.12 -16.90
CA TRP A 33 -3.35 7.71 -16.11
C TRP A 33 -3.16 6.29 -15.60
N ILE A 34 -3.79 5.98 -14.47
CA ILE A 34 -3.74 4.66 -13.83
C ILE A 34 -5.12 4.27 -13.31
N LEU A 35 -5.54 3.04 -13.56
CA LEU A 35 -6.81 2.49 -13.10
C LEU A 35 -6.62 1.81 -11.75
N CYS A 36 -7.53 2.05 -10.80
CA CYS A 36 -7.53 1.35 -9.52
C CYS A 36 -8.22 -0.02 -9.64
N ASP A 37 -7.53 -1.12 -9.32
CA ASP A 37 -8.06 -2.49 -9.32
C ASP A 37 -9.15 -2.74 -8.26
N GLY A 38 -9.28 -1.85 -7.27
CA GLY A 38 -10.27 -2.01 -6.19
C GLY A 38 -11.60 -1.29 -6.40
N CYS A 39 -11.61 -0.20 -7.17
CA CYS A 39 -12.81 0.62 -7.39
C CYS A 39 -13.01 1.03 -8.84
N GLU A 40 -12.16 0.53 -9.75
CA GLU A 40 -12.24 0.73 -11.20
C GLU A 40 -12.34 2.21 -11.62
N THR A 41 -11.83 3.10 -10.77
CA THR A 41 -11.78 4.54 -11.01
C THR A 41 -10.42 4.93 -11.58
N TRP A 42 -10.42 5.81 -12.57
CA TRP A 42 -9.21 6.31 -13.23
C TRP A 42 -8.57 7.46 -12.47
N TYR A 43 -7.27 7.41 -12.22
CA TYR A 43 -6.54 8.47 -11.54
C TYR A 43 -5.51 9.07 -12.48
N HIS A 44 -5.28 10.37 -12.36
CA HIS A 44 -4.04 10.95 -12.88
C HIS A 44 -2.88 10.29 -12.16
N GLY A 45 -1.83 9.88 -12.87
CA GLY A 45 -0.68 9.25 -12.20
C GLY A 45 -0.04 10.18 -11.16
N LYS A 46 -0.07 11.50 -11.38
CA LYS A 46 0.33 12.49 -10.35
C LYS A 46 -0.56 12.47 -9.10
N CYS A 47 -1.87 12.32 -9.26
CA CYS A 47 -2.81 12.18 -8.13
C CYS A 47 -2.61 10.85 -7.38
N ALA A 48 -2.22 9.79 -8.10
CA ALA A 48 -1.85 8.50 -7.54
C ALA A 48 -0.38 8.43 -7.05
N LYS A 49 0.35 9.56 -7.02
CA LYS A 49 1.76 9.67 -6.58
C LYS A 49 2.79 8.89 -7.42
N PHE A 50 2.42 8.46 -8.62
CA PHE A 50 3.33 7.85 -9.59
C PHE A 50 3.92 8.89 -10.54
N THR A 51 5.12 8.60 -11.02
CA THR A 51 5.67 9.22 -12.23
C THR A 51 5.22 8.48 -13.48
N GLU A 52 5.40 9.07 -14.65
CA GLU A 52 5.09 8.43 -15.93
C GLU A 52 5.80 7.07 -16.09
N LYS A 53 7.09 7.00 -15.75
CA LYS A 53 7.86 5.75 -15.79
C LYS A 53 7.35 4.70 -14.81
N GLU A 54 6.98 5.12 -13.59
CA GLU A 54 6.43 4.20 -12.59
C GLU A 54 5.07 3.67 -13.03
N THR A 55 4.19 4.53 -13.60
CA THR A 55 2.84 4.16 -14.04
C THR A 55 2.86 3.01 -15.05
N SER A 56 3.81 3.01 -15.99
CA SER A 56 3.97 1.92 -16.97
C SER A 56 4.44 0.59 -16.37
N MET A 57 5.05 0.65 -15.19
CA MET A 57 5.62 -0.50 -14.48
C MET A 57 4.71 -1.03 -13.37
N VAL A 58 3.64 -0.32 -13.02
CA VAL A 58 2.63 -0.83 -12.09
C VAL A 58 1.91 -2.02 -12.72
N ASP A 59 1.71 -3.07 -11.91
CA ASP A 59 0.96 -4.26 -12.26
C ASP A 59 -0.47 -4.18 -11.70
N LYS A 60 -0.61 -3.91 -10.38
CA LYS A 60 -1.89 -3.62 -9.73
C LYS A 60 -1.79 -2.35 -8.93
N PHE A 61 -2.80 -1.50 -9.02
CA PHE A 61 -2.90 -0.25 -8.27
C PHE A 61 -4.14 -0.23 -7.39
N TYR A 62 -3.95 0.15 -6.13
CA TYR A 62 -5.05 0.43 -5.20
C TYR A 62 -4.95 1.86 -4.69
N CYS A 63 -6.04 2.63 -4.84
CA CYS A 63 -6.09 3.99 -4.34
C CYS A 63 -6.16 4.01 -2.81
N GLU A 64 -5.83 5.16 -2.21
CA GLU A 64 -5.83 5.34 -0.74
C GLU A 64 -7.17 4.95 -0.09
N LYS A 65 -8.30 5.20 -0.78
CA LYS A 65 -9.64 4.80 -0.31
C LYS A 65 -9.81 3.28 -0.26
N CYS A 66 -9.27 2.55 -1.23
CA CYS A 66 -9.31 1.08 -1.25
C CYS A 66 -8.40 0.50 -0.17
N ILE A 67 -7.19 1.04 -0.02
CA ILE A 67 -6.23 0.61 1.01
C ILE A 67 -6.78 0.90 2.42
N ALA A 68 -7.45 2.04 2.62
CA ALA A 68 -8.11 2.35 3.90
C ALA A 68 -9.24 1.38 4.25
N LYS A 69 -9.95 0.83 3.25
CA LYS A 69 -10.98 -0.20 3.45
C LYS A 69 -10.37 -1.58 3.73
N ASN A 70 -9.24 -1.89 3.09
CA ASN A 70 -8.54 -3.15 3.25
C ASN A 70 -7.03 -2.92 3.24
N SER A 71 -6.43 -2.92 4.43
CA SER A 71 -5.00 -2.63 4.63
C SER A 71 -4.06 -3.69 4.06
N PHE A 72 -4.58 -4.84 3.61
CA PHE A 72 -3.79 -5.86 2.91
C PHE A 72 -3.59 -5.52 1.42
N LEU A 73 -4.31 -4.53 0.88
CA LEU A 73 -4.14 -4.10 -0.50
C LEU A 73 -2.86 -3.27 -0.65
N THR A 74 -2.01 -3.65 -1.59
CA THR A 74 -0.76 -2.95 -1.90
C THR A 74 -0.57 -2.84 -3.41
N THR A 75 0.09 -1.77 -3.85
CA THR A 75 0.44 -1.61 -5.26
C THR A 75 1.58 -2.56 -5.61
N THR A 76 1.40 -3.36 -6.66
CA THR A 76 2.41 -4.29 -7.18
C THR A 76 3.00 -3.76 -8.49
N TYR A 77 4.16 -4.30 -8.88
CA TYR A 77 4.88 -3.88 -10.09
C TYR A 77 5.23 -5.10 -10.95
N LYS A 78 5.42 -4.84 -12.25
CA LYS A 78 5.89 -5.85 -13.21
C LYS A 78 7.25 -6.41 -12.79
N SER A 79 7.49 -7.67 -13.14
CA SER A 79 8.71 -8.39 -12.78
C SER A 79 9.97 -7.63 -13.21
N GLY A 80 10.95 -7.54 -12.30
CA GLY A 80 12.22 -6.84 -12.54
C GLY A 80 12.20 -5.33 -12.29
N PHE A 81 11.07 -4.73 -11.92
CA PHE A 81 11.00 -3.33 -11.50
C PHE A 81 10.92 -3.19 -9.98
N VAL A 82 11.89 -2.51 -9.38
CA VAL A 82 11.85 -2.11 -7.97
C VAL A 82 11.72 -0.58 -7.92
N PRO A 83 10.58 -0.03 -7.46
CA PRO A 83 10.41 1.42 -7.35
C PRO A 83 11.37 1.97 -6.28
N LYS A 84 12.06 3.07 -6.60
CA LYS A 84 12.96 3.77 -5.66
C LYS A 84 12.23 4.32 -4.42
N LYS A 85 10.90 4.51 -4.50
CA LYS A 85 10.02 5.01 -3.43
C LYS A 85 9.45 3.92 -2.51
N ALA A 86 9.76 2.63 -2.72
CA ALA A 86 9.41 1.59 -1.75
C ALA A 86 10.12 1.76 -0.40
N VAL A 87 11.08 2.69 -0.29
CA VAL A 87 11.54 3.21 0.99
C VAL A 87 10.49 4.23 1.46
N PRO A 88 9.70 3.93 2.52
CA PRO A 88 8.85 4.94 3.13
C PRO A 88 9.70 6.17 3.43
N LYS A 89 9.24 7.36 3.02
CA LYS A 89 9.92 8.59 3.38
C LYS A 89 9.99 8.65 4.91
N GLU A 90 11.15 8.96 5.45
CA GLU A 90 11.41 9.15 6.90
C GLU A 90 10.29 9.96 7.60
N SER A 91 9.70 10.93 6.88
CA SER A 91 8.62 11.81 7.35
C SER A 91 7.24 11.17 7.53
N GLU A 92 7.00 9.99 6.97
CA GLU A 92 5.74 9.23 7.09
C GLU A 92 5.86 8.03 8.03
N ILE A 93 7.05 7.79 8.60
CA ILE A 93 7.21 7.01 9.83
C ILE A 93 6.69 7.89 10.98
N LYS A 94 5.37 8.09 11.04
CA LYS A 94 4.75 8.49 12.28
C LYS A 94 4.91 7.32 13.23
N GLU A 95 5.51 7.58 14.37
CA GLU A 95 5.71 6.66 15.46
C GLU A 95 4.44 5.87 15.80
N GLU A 96 4.23 4.72 15.17
CA GLU A 96 3.53 3.61 15.81
C GLU A 96 4.61 2.69 16.38
N GLY A 97 5.16 3.14 17.49
CA GLY A 97 5.94 2.34 18.41
C GLY A 97 5.07 1.27 19.06
N VAL A 98 4.72 0.21 18.32
CA VAL A 98 4.09 -0.99 18.88
C VAL A 98 4.68 -2.26 18.25
N LEU A 99 6.01 -2.33 18.14
CA LEU A 99 6.69 -3.63 18.14
C LEU A 99 7.23 -3.90 19.55
N ASN A 100 6.26 -4.19 20.41
CA ASN A 100 6.31 -5.09 21.55
C ASN A 100 7.28 -4.74 22.69
N GLU A 101 6.78 -3.99 23.65
CA GLU A 101 7.28 -4.04 25.04
C GLU A 101 7.40 -5.51 25.53
N SER A 102 6.53 -6.40 25.03
CA SER A 102 6.60 -7.84 25.26
C SER A 102 7.85 -8.50 24.68
N ILE A 103 8.40 -8.04 23.53
CA ILE A 103 9.66 -8.53 22.97
C ILE A 103 10.84 -8.03 23.79
N LEU A 104 10.81 -6.77 24.25
CA LEU A 104 11.82 -6.23 25.17
C LEU A 104 11.83 -6.97 26.52
N LYS A 105 10.66 -7.32 27.06
CA LYS A 105 10.54 -8.14 28.29
C LYS A 105 11.02 -9.57 28.10
N LEU A 106 10.83 -10.17 26.92
CA LEU A 106 11.36 -11.51 26.58
C LEU A 106 12.88 -11.50 26.35
N ALA A 107 13.41 -10.45 25.69
CA ALA A 107 14.84 -10.27 25.49
C ALA A 107 15.59 -9.95 26.80
N ALA A 108 14.89 -9.39 27.79
CA ALA A 108 15.40 -9.14 29.15
C ALA A 108 15.16 -10.30 30.13
N TYR A 109 14.58 -11.44 29.69
CA TYR A 109 14.50 -12.63 30.52
C TYR A 109 15.91 -13.09 30.86
N GLU A 110 16.24 -13.12 32.16
CA GLU A 110 17.60 -13.28 32.68
C GLU A 110 18.38 -14.38 31.91
N PRO A 111 19.49 -14.05 31.22
CA PRO A 111 20.22 -14.98 30.37
C PRO A 111 20.74 -16.20 31.14
N GLU A 112 20.83 -16.12 32.47
CA GLU A 112 21.22 -17.23 33.34
C GLU A 112 20.14 -18.31 33.46
N LYS A 113 18.86 -17.94 33.59
CA LYS A 113 17.76 -18.91 33.66
C LYS A 113 17.59 -19.67 32.34
N LEU A 114 17.75 -18.98 31.21
CA LEU A 114 17.68 -19.62 29.89
C LEU A 114 18.87 -20.58 29.65
N ARG A 115 20.08 -20.21 30.07
CA ARG A 115 21.25 -21.11 30.02
C ARG A 115 21.04 -22.36 30.88
N GLU A 116 20.44 -22.21 32.07
CA GLU A 116 20.18 -23.34 32.96
C GLU A 116 19.12 -24.29 32.40
N LEU A 117 18.03 -23.74 31.83
CA LEU A 117 17.02 -24.50 31.09
C LEU A 117 17.62 -25.27 29.91
N HIS A 118 18.55 -24.66 29.17
CA HIS A 118 19.22 -25.31 28.05
C HIS A 118 20.06 -26.51 28.52
N LYS A 119 20.86 -26.36 29.58
CA LYS A 119 21.64 -27.47 30.16
C LYS A 119 20.76 -28.62 30.62
N ILE A 120 19.61 -28.33 31.25
CA ILE A 120 18.67 -29.35 31.71
C ILE A 120 18.10 -30.12 30.50
N ALA A 121 17.70 -29.42 29.45
CA ALA A 121 17.19 -30.04 28.24
C ALA A 121 18.25 -30.92 27.56
N GLU A 122 19.49 -30.45 27.46
CA GLU A 122 20.61 -31.24 26.90
C GLU A 122 20.87 -32.51 27.71
N ALA A 123 20.88 -32.41 29.04
CA ALA A 123 21.06 -33.55 29.93
C ALA A 123 19.92 -34.59 29.77
N GLN A 124 18.67 -34.13 29.64
CA GLN A 124 17.53 -35.01 29.39
C GLN A 124 17.63 -35.71 28.03
N VAL A 125 18.01 -34.99 26.98
CA VAL A 125 18.23 -35.56 25.64
C VAL A 125 19.34 -36.61 25.67
N MET A 126 20.46 -36.34 26.36
CA MET A 126 21.52 -37.32 26.53
C MET A 126 21.04 -38.58 27.27
N ALA A 127 20.27 -38.41 28.35
CA ALA A 127 19.73 -39.53 29.12
C ALA A 127 18.77 -40.40 28.29
N ILE A 128 17.90 -39.77 27.48
CA ILE A 128 16.99 -40.47 26.57
C ILE A 128 17.79 -41.23 25.51
N ASN A 129 18.75 -40.57 24.86
CA ASN A 129 19.56 -41.18 23.81
C ASN A 129 20.39 -42.36 24.34
N ASN A 130 20.87 -42.28 25.59
CA ASN A 130 21.58 -43.40 26.21
C ASN A 130 20.66 -44.59 26.49
N LYS A 131 19.41 -44.35 26.94
CA LYS A 131 18.40 -45.41 27.13
C LYS A 131 17.95 -46.08 25.82
N LEU A 132 18.07 -45.39 24.69
CA LEU A 132 17.76 -45.94 23.37
C LEU A 132 18.92 -46.78 22.79
N LYS A 133 20.13 -46.65 23.36
CA LYS A 133 21.35 -47.36 22.91
C LYS A 133 21.67 -48.62 23.74
N THR A 134 20.87 -48.92 24.76
CA THR A 134 20.89 -50.15 25.56
C THR A 134 19.74 -51.05 25.16
#